data_AF-A0A536WZ40-F1
#
_entry.id   AF-A0A536WZ40-F1
#
_cell.length_a   1.000
_cell.length_b   1.000
_cell.length_c   1.000
_cell.angle_alpha   90.00
_cell.angle_beta   90.00
_cell.angle_gamma   90.00
#
_symmetry.space_group_name_H-M   'P 1'
#
loop_
_entity.id
_entity.type
_entity.pdbx_description
1 polymer ?
#
loop_
_entity_poly.entity_id
_entity_poly.type
_entity_poly.pdbx_seq_one_letter_code
_entity_poly.pdbx_strand_id
1 'polypeptide(L)' 'MAPKDPIHLPLRWEFVPEQHARTGIVSWKWRAYTQAGKLEMESKRAFDTLTECMNDAKENGYEKR' A
#
# COMPACT_ATOMS: atom_id res chain seq x y z
N MET A 1 26.54 -25.10 -0.07
CA MET A 1 25.21 -24.61 -0.48
C MET A 1 25.03 -23.24 0.13
N ALA A 2 24.94 -22.17 -0.66
CA ALA A 2 24.54 -20.87 -0.12
C ALA A 2 23.02 -20.91 0.14
N PRO A 3 22.53 -20.47 1.31
CA PRO A 3 21.11 -20.36 1.52
C PRO A 3 20.57 -19.38 0.50
N LYS A 4 19.67 -19.86 -0.37
CA LYS A 4 18.83 -18.99 -1.19
C LYS A 4 17.76 -18.44 -0.25
N ASP A 5 18.16 -17.60 0.71
CA ASP A 5 17.17 -16.79 1.38
C ASP A 5 16.48 -15.97 0.28
N PRO A 6 15.16 -16.12 0.10
CA PRO A 6 14.46 -15.29 -0.86
C PRO A 6 14.73 -13.86 -0.44
N ILE A 7 15.34 -13.09 -1.33
CA ILE A 7 15.62 -11.68 -1.08
C ILE A 7 14.26 -11.02 -0.88
N HIS A 8 13.89 -10.78 0.39
CA HIS A 8 12.71 -10.03 0.76
C HIS A 8 12.98 -8.56 0.44
N LEU A 9 12.91 -8.24 -0.86
CA LEU A 9 13.04 -6.88 -1.33
C LEU A 9 11.86 -6.08 -0.74
N PRO A 10 12.10 -4.85 -0.26
CA PRO A 10 11.04 -4.01 0.28
C PRO A 10 9.96 -3.82 -0.78
N LEU A 11 8.70 -3.89 -0.38
CA LEU A 11 7.58 -3.57 -1.26
C LEU A 11 7.63 -2.08 -1.63
N ARG A 12 7.21 -1.75 -2.85
CA ARG A 12 6.97 -0.37 -3.29
C ARG A 12 5.55 0.00 -2.91
N TRP A 13 5.39 1.02 -2.08
CA TRP A 13 4.09 1.46 -1.60
C TRP A 13 3.63 2.69 -2.39
N GLU A 14 2.37 2.67 -2.81
CA GLU A 14 1.69 3.77 -3.47
C GLU A 14 0.43 4.13 -2.69
N PHE A 15 0.16 5.44 -2.58
CA PHE A 15 -1.04 5.98 -1.95
C PHE A 15 -1.85 6.70 -3.03
N VAL A 16 -2.99 6.13 -3.39
CA VAL A 16 -3.81 6.53 -4.51
C VAL A 16 -5.05 7.28 -4.01
N PRO A 17 -5.27 8.54 -4.40
CA PRO A 17 -6.53 9.22 -4.15
C PRO A 17 -7.59 8.71 -5.14
N GLU A 18 -8.74 8.28 -4.63
CA GLU A 18 -9.94 7.95 -5.39
C GLU A 18 -10.98 9.05 -5.15
N GLN A 19 -11.31 9.80 -6.19
CA GLN A 19 -12.38 10.80 -6.12
C GLN A 19 -13.73 10.17 -6.48
N HIS A 20 -14.68 10.24 -5.58
CA HIS A 20 -16.06 9.84 -5.85
C HIS A 20 -16.75 10.90 -6.71
N ALA A 21 -16.92 10.60 -8.00
CA ALA A 21 -17.49 11.53 -8.99
C ALA A 21 -18.88 12.11 -8.61
N ARG A 22 -19.66 11.40 -7.79
CA ARG A 22 -21.01 11.82 -7.37
C ARG A 22 -21.02 12.76 -6.17
N THR A 23 -20.10 12.57 -5.22
CA THR A 23 -20.09 13.32 -3.94
C THR A 23 -18.94 14.32 -3.87
N GLY A 24 -17.95 14.23 -4.76
CA GLY A 24 -16.73 15.04 -4.73
C GLY A 24 -15.76 14.65 -3.61
N ILE A 25 -16.12 13.67 -2.77
CA ILE A 25 -15.29 13.20 -1.67
C ILE A 25 -14.07 12.49 -2.24
N VAL A 26 -12.90 12.87 -1.74
CA VAL A 26 -11.63 12.20 -2.02
C VAL A 26 -11.40 11.19 -0.91
N SER A 27 -11.35 9.92 -1.28
CA SER A 27 -10.89 8.85 -0.41
C SER A 27 -9.51 8.38 -0.85
N TRP A 28 -8.82 7.63 -0.01
CA TRP A 28 -7.46 7.18 -0.20
C TRP A 28 -7.39 5.66 -0.09
N LYS A 29 -6.57 5.05 -0.94
CA LYS A 29 -6.22 3.64 -0.85
C LYS A 29 -4.72 3.49 -0.97
N TRP A 30 -4.17 2.50 -0.29
CA TRP A 30 -2.77 2.14 -0.45
C TRP A 30 -2.64 0.85 -1.23
N ARG A 31 -1.55 0.73 -1.98
CA ARG A 31 -1.18 -0.45 -2.75
C ARG A 31 0.30 -0.74 -2.52
N ALA A 32 0.64 -1.99 -2.30
CA ALA A 32 2.01 -2.45 -2.14
C ALA A 32 2.35 -3.41 -3.29
N TYR A 33 3.39 -3.05 -4.03
CA TYR A 33 3.87 -3.78 -5.19
C TYR A 33 5.19 -4.46 -4.89
N THR A 34 5.39 -5.64 -5.45
CA THR A 34 6.72 -6.26 -5.56
C THR A 34 7.63 -5.39 -6.44
N GLN A 35 8.94 -5.62 -6.38
CA GLN A 35 9.89 -4.91 -7.26
C GLN A 35 9.66 -5.16 -8.75
N ALA A 36 9.01 -6.27 -9.11
CA ALA A 36 8.60 -6.58 -10.48
C ALA A 36 7.35 -5.81 -10.93
N GLY A 37 6.77 -4.96 -10.08
CA GLY A 37 5.55 -4.20 -10.38
C GLY A 37 4.26 -4.99 -10.22
N LYS A 38 4.33 -6.22 -9.70
CA LYS A 38 3.13 -7.01 -9.38
C LYS A 38 2.52 -6.52 -8.07
N LEU A 39 1.21 -6.26 -8.07
CA LEU A 39 0.46 -5.95 -6.85
C LEU A 39 0.52 -7.15 -5.90
N GLU A 40 1.05 -6.90 -4.71
CA GLU A 40 1.15 -7.91 -3.65
C GLU A 40 0.05 -7.71 -2.62
N MET A 41 -0.21 -6.47 -2.23
CA MET A 41 -1.23 -6.13 -1.24
C MET A 41 -1.91 -4.81 -1.59
N GLU A 42 -3.14 -4.63 -1.13
CA GLU A 42 -3.84 -3.35 -1.19
C GLU A 42 -4.76 -3.18 0.01
N SER A 43 -5.11 -1.94 0.31
CA SER A 43 -6.10 -1.62 1.33
C SER A 43 -7.46 -2.21 0.97
N LYS A 44 -8.06 -2.97 1.90
CA LYS A 44 -9.40 -3.56 1.74
C LYS A 44 -10.53 -2.53 1.72
N ARG A 45 -10.26 -1.33 2.24
CA ARG A 45 -11.22 -0.21 2.32
C ARG A 45 -10.55 1.07 1.80
N ALA A 46 -11.39 2.02 1.39
CA ALA A 46 -10.95 3.38 1.20
C ALA A 46 -10.99 4.13 2.54
N PHE A 47 -10.10 5.11 2.69
CA PHE A 47 -9.98 5.95 3.88
C PHE A 47 -10.32 7.39 3.51
N ASP A 48 -10.89 8.15 4.43
CA ASP A 48 -11.27 9.54 4.14
C ASP A 48 -10.05 10.46 4.15
N THR A 49 -8.99 10.09 4.89
CA THR A 49 -7.75 10.87 4.97
C THR A 49 -6.52 10.06 4.58
N LEU A 50 -5.51 10.74 4.02
CA LEU A 50 -4.21 10.14 3.73
C LEU A 50 -3.55 9.59 5.01
N THR A 51 -3.71 10.27 6.14
CA THR A 51 -3.14 9.85 7.42
C THR A 51 -3.69 8.49 7.87
N GLU A 52 -5.00 8.28 7.79
CA GLU A 52 -5.61 6.98 8.12
C GLU A 52 -5.14 5.89 7.15
N CYS A 53 -5.03 6.22 5.87
CA CYS A 53 -4.51 5.32 4.85
C CYS A 53 -3.06 4.89 5.14
N MET A 54 -2.20 5.84 5.51
CA MET A 54 -0.81 5.58 5.89
C MET A 54 -0.72 4.76 7.18
N ASN A 55 -1.56 5.04 8.18
CA ASN A 55 -1.56 4.28 9.43
C ASN A 55 -1.93 2.81 9.18
N ASP A 56 -2.96 2.56 8.38
CA ASP A 56 -3.33 1.19 7.99
C ASP A 56 -2.21 0.51 7.18
N ALA A 57 -1.57 1.24 6.27
CA ALA A 57 -0.40 0.73 5.55
C ALA A 57 0.73 0.31 6.52
N LYS A 58 0.99 1.10 7.58
CA LYS A 58 2.03 0.78 8.60
C LYS A 58 1.73 -0.50 9.36
N GLU A 59 0.46 -0.70 9.73
CA GLU A 59 0.01 -1.95 10.36
C GLU A 59 0.26 -3.17 9.43
N ASN A 60 0.12 -2.96 8.12
CA ASN A 60 0.35 -3.98 7.08
C ASN A 60 1.81 -4.08 6.60
N GLY A 61 2.75 -3.30 7.14
CA GLY A 61 4.19 -3.43 6.87
C GLY A 61 4.84 -2.29 6.09
N TYR A 62 4.13 -1.20 5.83
CA TYR A 62 4.75 0.05 5.38
C TYR A 62 5.67 0.58 6.48
N GLU A 63 6.89 0.97 6.13
CA GLU A 63 7.93 1.44 7.07
C GLU A 63 8.38 0.43 8.14
N LYS A 64 8.02 -0.87 8.05
CA LYS A 64 8.68 -1.91 8.85
C LYS A 64 10.09 -2.10 8.32
N ARG A 65 11.04 -1.36 8.90
CA ARG A 65 12.47 -1.43 8.62
C ARG A 65 13.17 -2.40 9.56
#